data_AF-A0AAJ4AU50-F1
#
_entry.id   AF-A0AAJ4AU50-F1
#
_cell.length_a   1.000
_cell.length_b   1.000
_cell.length_c   1.000
_cell.angle_alpha   90.00
_cell.angle_beta   90.00
_cell.angle_gamma   90.00
#
_symmetry.space_group_name_H-M   'P 1'
#
loop_
_entity.id
_entity.type
_entity.pdbx_description
1 polymer ?
#
loop_
_entity_poly.entity_id
_entity_poly.type
_entity_poly.pdbx_seq_one_letter_code
_entity_poly.pdbx_strand_id
1 'polypeptide(L)'
;MVGLDSLYAMLARPVRPTIKRKRLIVEETDSSTGIAEDAHEAPQSKLPQSLERRQSQQDRRENEYRGDRRGASEKEQQDENKRKLAENEAVNSPLPRIDIDI
;
A
#
# COMPACT_ATOMS: atom_id res chain seq x y z
N MET A 1 -49.73 22.87 18.62
CA MET A 1 -49.78 23.76 17.44
C MET A 1 -48.38 23.81 16.85
N VAL A 2 -48.24 23.60 15.55
CA VAL A 2 -46.94 23.71 14.86
C VAL A 2 -46.66 25.21 14.64
N GLY A 3 -45.53 25.72 15.16
CA GLY A 3 -45.17 27.14 15.06
C GLY A 3 -44.70 27.52 13.65
N LEU A 4 -44.81 28.80 13.29
CA LEU A 4 -44.40 29.29 11.96
C LEU A 4 -42.93 28.98 11.63
N ASP A 5 -42.05 29.07 12.62
CA ASP A 5 -40.63 28.75 12.47
C ASP A 5 -40.40 27.28 12.11
N SER A 6 -41.21 26.38 12.66
CA SER A 6 -41.16 24.95 12.31
C SER A 6 -41.71 24.68 10.91
N LEU A 7 -42.64 25.50 10.40
CA LEU A 7 -43.12 25.43 9.02
C LEU A 7 -42.03 25.94 8.05
N TYR A 8 -41.37 27.04 8.40
CA TYR A 8 -40.26 27.59 7.61
C TYR A 8 -39.09 26.61 7.53
N ALA A 9 -38.77 25.93 8.64
CA ALA A 9 -37.73 24.89 8.68
C ALA A 9 -38.07 23.63 7.85
N MET A 10 -39.34 23.39 7.53
CA MET A 10 -39.76 22.31 6.63
C MET A 10 -39.70 22.74 5.15
N LEU A 11 -40.06 23.99 4.86
CA LEU A 11 -40.15 24.51 3.49
C LEU A 11 -38.82 25.03 2.93
N ALA A 12 -37.96 25.60 3.77
CA ALA A 12 -36.67 26.14 3.35
C ALA A 12 -35.59 25.06 3.09
N ARG A 13 -35.98 23.77 3.12
CA ARG A 13 -35.02 22.67 2.91
C ARG A 13 -34.65 22.61 1.43
N PRO A 14 -33.35 22.64 1.07
CA PRO A 14 -32.92 22.47 -0.31
C PRO A 14 -33.34 21.10 -0.83
N VAL A 15 -33.75 21.06 -2.10
CA VAL A 15 -34.14 19.82 -2.79
C VAL A 15 -32.96 18.86 -2.78
N ARG A 16 -33.10 17.73 -2.07
CA ARG A 16 -32.05 16.71 -2.02
C ARG A 16 -32.11 15.88 -3.31
N PRO A 17 -31.06 15.91 -4.16
CA PRO A 17 -31.04 15.07 -5.35
C PRO A 17 -31.06 13.60 -4.93
N THR A 18 -32.05 12.86 -5.40
CA THR A 18 -32.11 11.41 -5.18
C THR A 18 -31.23 10.73 -6.23
N ILE A 19 -30.00 10.41 -5.84
CA ILE A 19 -29.09 9.65 -6.72
C ILE A 19 -29.59 8.20 -6.75
N LYS A 20 -30.36 7.86 -7.79
CA LYS A 20 -30.70 6.46 -8.08
C LYS A 20 -29.43 5.75 -8.54
N ARG A 21 -28.73 5.08 -7.62
CA ARG A 21 -27.62 4.19 -7.97
C ARG A 21 -28.16 3.08 -8.86
N LYS A 22 -27.73 3.06 -10.13
CA LYS A 22 -27.96 1.91 -11.00
C LYS A 22 -27.22 0.73 -10.35
N ARG A 23 -27.96 -0.33 -9.99
CA ARG A 23 -27.35 -1.58 -9.50
C ARG A 23 -26.60 -2.19 -10.68
N LEU A 24 -25.31 -1.91 -10.77
CA LEU A 24 -24.39 -2.62 -11.67
C LEU A 24 -24.27 -4.05 -11.12
N ILE A 25 -24.96 -4.98 -11.78
CA ILE A 25 -24.68 -6.41 -11.64
C ILE A 25 -23.35 -6.61 -12.37
N VAL A 26 -22.26 -6.72 -11.62
CA VAL A 26 -20.93 -7.04 -12.14
C VAL A 26 -20.75 -8.53 -11.90
N GLU A 27 -20.52 -9.31 -12.96
CA GLU A 27 -20.20 -10.73 -12.84
C GLU A 27 -18.81 -10.91 -12.22
N GLU A 28 -18.71 -11.72 -11.16
CA GLU A 28 -17.44 -11.98 -10.47
C GLU A 28 -16.56 -12.89 -11.35
N THR A 29 -15.42 -12.38 -11.82
CA THR A 29 -14.43 -13.16 -12.58
C THR A 29 -13.29 -13.62 -11.66
N ASP A 30 -12.97 -14.92 -11.69
CA ASP A 30 -11.91 -15.55 -10.89
C ASP A 30 -10.52 -14.93 -11.16
N SER A 31 -10.02 -14.21 -10.16
CA SER A 31 -8.79 -13.40 -10.21
C SER A 31 -7.48 -14.20 -10.12
N SER A 32 -7.54 -15.53 -10.15
CA SER A 32 -6.37 -16.41 -9.96
C SER A 32 -5.65 -16.79 -11.26
N THR A 33 -6.22 -16.48 -12.43
CA THR A 33 -5.66 -16.91 -13.73
C THR A 33 -4.64 -15.93 -14.34
N GLY A 34 -4.55 -14.71 -13.81
CA GLY A 34 -3.66 -13.65 -14.32
C GLY A 34 -2.28 -13.57 -13.64
N ILE A 35 -2.06 -14.32 -12.56
CA ILE A 35 -0.80 -14.32 -11.80
C ILE A 35 -0.11 -15.65 -12.08
N ALA A 36 0.38 -15.82 -13.31
CA ALA A 36 1.35 -16.87 -13.59
C ALA A 36 2.69 -16.44 -13.00
N GLU A 37 3.29 -17.28 -12.15
CA GLU A 37 4.63 -17.08 -11.62
C GLU A 37 5.62 -16.93 -12.81
N ASP A 38 6.35 -15.81 -12.87
CA ASP A 38 7.29 -15.51 -13.95
C ASP A 38 8.48 -16.48 -13.88
N ALA A 39 8.41 -17.54 -14.69
CA ALA A 39 9.41 -18.59 -14.74
C ALA A 39 10.69 -18.19 -15.51
N HIS A 40 10.80 -16.95 -16.00
CA HIS A 40 11.92 -16.49 -16.83
C HIS A 40 12.97 -15.65 -16.09
N GLU A 41 12.81 -15.40 -14.79
CA GLU A 41 13.87 -14.79 -14.00
C GLU A 41 15.01 -15.80 -13.80
N ALA A 42 16.14 -15.60 -14.49
CA ALA A 42 17.31 -16.45 -14.30
C ALA A 42 17.75 -16.37 -12.83
N PRO A 43 18.00 -17.52 -12.17
CA PRO A 43 18.37 -17.53 -10.76
C PRO A 43 19.64 -16.70 -10.57
N GLN A 44 19.57 -15.70 -9.71
CA GLN A 44 20.74 -14.92 -9.31
C GLN A 44 21.88 -15.90 -9.01
N SER A 45 23.00 -15.72 -9.72
CA SER A 45 24.15 -16.61 -9.67
C SER A 45 24.55 -16.85 -8.22
N LYS A 46 24.48 -18.10 -7.75
CA LYS A 46 25.02 -18.51 -6.46
C LYS A 46 26.51 -18.18 -6.47
N LEU A 47 26.92 -17.20 -5.67
CA LEU A 47 28.33 -16.87 -5.49
C LEU A 47 29.14 -18.14 -5.14
N PRO A 48 30.40 -18.24 -5.60
CA PRO A 48 31.25 -19.41 -5.36
C PRO A 48 31.34 -19.74 -3.86
N GLN A 49 31.22 -21.03 -3.55
CA GLN A 49 31.03 -21.57 -2.19
C GLN A 49 32.27 -21.45 -1.27
N SER A 50 33.41 -20.95 -1.76
CA SER A 50 34.61 -20.75 -0.96
C SER A 50 34.86 -19.26 -0.68
N LEU A 51 34.08 -18.69 0.24
CA LEU A 51 34.56 -17.52 0.97
C LEU A 51 35.72 -17.99 1.84
N GLU A 52 36.96 -17.65 1.46
CA GLU A 52 38.10 -17.81 2.36
C GLU A 52 37.78 -17.09 3.67
N ARG A 53 37.58 -17.86 4.74
CA ARG A 53 37.35 -17.34 6.08
C ARG A 53 38.63 -16.62 6.49
N ARG A 54 38.63 -15.29 6.46
CA ARG A 54 39.74 -14.45 6.92
C ARG A 54 40.18 -14.91 8.32
N GLN A 55 41.44 -15.33 8.46
CA GLN A 55 41.96 -15.92 9.70
C GLN A 55 42.50 -14.87 10.68
N SER A 56 42.66 -13.62 10.26
CA SER A 56 43.30 -12.58 11.08
C SER A 56 42.29 -11.65 11.76
N GLN A 57 42.60 -11.21 12.99
CA GLN A 57 41.82 -10.21 13.72
C GLN A 57 41.97 -8.79 13.14
N GLN A 58 43.07 -8.53 12.42
CA GLN A 58 43.29 -7.25 11.73
C GLN A 58 42.27 -7.02 10.60
N ASP A 59 41.87 -8.08 9.88
CA ASP A 59 40.86 -7.99 8.81
C ASP A 59 39.46 -7.60 9.30
N ARG A 60 39.18 -7.72 10.60
CA ARG A 60 37.89 -7.31 11.18
C ARG A 60 37.80 -5.79 11.38
N ARG A 61 38.93 -5.11 11.56
CA ARG A 61 38.95 -3.74 12.09
C ARG A 61 39.01 -2.63 11.04
N GLU A 62 39.15 -2.96 9.75
CA GLU A 62 39.03 -1.92 8.71
C GLU A 62 37.60 -1.43 8.49
N ASN A 63 36.58 -2.14 9.00
CA ASN A 63 35.18 -1.70 8.95
C ASN A 63 34.67 -1.11 10.28
N GLU A 64 35.56 -0.67 11.18
CA GLU A 64 35.20 -0.05 12.46
C GLU A 64 34.78 1.44 12.36
N TYR A 65 34.48 1.95 11.16
CA TYR A 65 33.87 3.27 10.99
C TYR A 65 32.36 3.19 10.82
N ARG A 66 31.69 3.15 11.98
CA ARG A 66 30.38 3.77 12.28
C ARG A 66 29.17 3.17 11.57
N GLY A 67 28.19 2.76 12.39
CA GLY A 67 26.80 2.58 11.97
C GLY A 67 26.37 3.73 11.07
N ASP A 68 26.17 3.38 9.82
CA ASP A 68 26.13 4.32 8.73
C ASP A 68 24.73 4.96 8.65
N ARG A 69 24.62 6.24 9.00
CA ARG A 69 23.40 7.03 8.77
C ARG A 69 23.12 7.24 7.27
N ARG A 70 24.01 6.82 6.36
CA ARG A 70 23.80 6.90 4.90
C ARG A 70 22.64 6.03 4.39
N GLY A 71 22.16 5.05 5.18
CA GLY A 71 20.99 4.24 4.82
C GLY A 71 19.66 4.73 5.40
N ALA A 72 19.63 5.86 6.12
CA ALA A 72 18.38 6.40 6.66
C ALA A 72 17.44 6.85 5.54
N SER A 73 17.98 7.53 4.51
CA SER A 73 17.22 7.94 3.33
C SER A 73 16.74 6.74 2.50
N GLU A 74 17.51 5.66 2.42
CA GLU A 74 17.09 4.46 1.69
C GLU A 74 16.00 3.69 2.45
N LYS A 75 16.06 3.66 3.79
CA LYS A 75 14.98 3.09 4.61
C LYS A 75 13.71 3.93 4.55
N GLU A 76 13.82 5.25 4.64
CA GLU A 76 12.68 6.17 4.46
C GLU A 76 12.07 6.01 3.06
N GLN A 77 12.88 5.94 2.01
CA GLN A 77 12.39 5.70 0.64
C GLN A 77 11.76 4.32 0.47
N GLN A 78 12.29 3.28 1.12
CA GLN A 78 11.69 1.95 1.10
C GLN A 78 10.35 1.91 1.83
N ASP A 79 10.24 2.61 2.96
CA ASP A 79 8.98 2.68 3.72
C ASP A 79 7.94 3.56 3.01
N GLU A 80 8.35 4.66 2.36
CA GLU A 80 7.48 5.47 1.51
C GLU A 80 7.01 4.69 0.28
N ASN A 81 7.90 3.93 -0.37
CA ASN A 81 7.53 3.11 -1.52
C ASN A 81 6.58 1.98 -1.11
N LYS A 82 6.80 1.35 0.06
CA LYS A 82 5.87 0.35 0.60
C LYS A 82 4.51 0.95 0.94
N ARG A 83 4.45 2.17 1.48
CA ARG A 83 3.18 2.88 1.72
C ARG A 83 2.46 3.23 0.43
N LYS A 84 3.16 3.77 -0.57
CA LYS A 84 2.57 4.07 -1.89
C LYS A 84 2.10 2.81 -2.61
N LEU A 85 2.83 1.71 -2.47
CA LEU A 85 2.43 0.41 -2.99
C LEU A 85 1.17 -0.10 -2.28
N ALA A 86 1.13 -0.07 -0.94
CA ALA A 86 -0.05 -0.48 -0.17
C ALA A 86 -1.27 0.42 -0.42
N GLU A 87 -1.06 1.73 -0.62
CA GLU A 87 -2.11 2.67 -0.99
C GLU A 87 -2.64 2.38 -2.39
N ASN A 88 -1.77 2.20 -3.38
CA ASN A 88 -2.19 1.83 -4.74
C ASN A 88 -2.86 0.44 -4.77
N GLU A 89 -2.38 -0.50 -3.97
CA GLU A 89 -3.00 -1.81 -3.79
C GLU A 89 -4.38 -1.69 -3.14
N ALA A 90 -4.57 -0.78 -2.18
CA ALA A 90 -5.88 -0.47 -1.58
C ALA A 90 -6.78 0.42 -2.47
N VAL A 91 -6.23 1.18 -3.43
CA VAL A 91 -7.02 1.88 -4.49
C VAL A 91 -7.57 0.87 -5.46
N ASN A 92 -6.73 -0.09 -5.82
CA ASN A 92 -7.04 -1.06 -6.84
C ASN A 92 -7.61 -2.36 -6.24
N SER A 93 -7.76 -2.44 -4.92
CA SER A 93 -8.39 -3.58 -4.27
C SER A 93 -9.88 -3.60 -4.61
N PRO A 94 -10.43 -4.75 -4.99
CA PRO A 94 -11.85 -4.88 -5.33
C PRO A 94 -12.77 -4.83 -4.10
N LEU A 95 -12.22 -4.72 -2.89
CA LEU A 95 -12.96 -4.56 -1.64
C LEU A 95 -13.36 -3.08 -1.44
N PRO A 96 -14.55 -2.79 -0.89
CA PRO A 96 -14.96 -1.43 -0.62
C PRO A 96 -14.04 -0.79 0.41
N ARG A 97 -13.55 0.42 0.12
CA ARG A 97 -12.78 1.22 1.07
C ARG A 97 -13.66 1.61 2.26
N ILE A 98 -13.24 1.23 3.46
CA ILE A 98 -13.90 1.59 4.71
C ILE A 98 -12.99 2.61 5.40
N ASP A 99 -13.38 3.88 5.36
CA ASP A 99 -12.65 4.95 6.06
C ASP A 99 -13.06 4.90 7.54
N ILE A 100 -12.10 4.60 8.43
CA ILE A 100 -12.31 4.54 9.88
C ILE A 100 -11.73 5.80 10.50
N ASP A 101 -12.59 6.73 10.90
CA ASP A 101 -12.20 7.92 11.65
C ASP A 101 -11.82 7.51 13.09
N ILE A 102 -10.55 7.69 13.47
CA ILE A 102 -10.04 7.53 14.85
C ILE A 102 -9.79 8.91 15.46
#